data_AF-A0AAN1D6Z9-F1
#
_entry.id   AF-A0AAN1D6Z9-F1
#
_cell.length_a   1.000
_cell.length_b   1.000
_cell.length_c   1.000
_cell.angle_alpha   90.00
_cell.angle_beta   90.00
_cell.angle_gamma   90.00
#
_symmetry.space_group_name_H-M   'P 1'
#
loop_
_entity.id
_entity.type
_entity.pdbx_description
1 polymer ?
#
loop_
_entity_poly.entity_id
_entity_poly.type
_entity_poly.pdbx_seq_one_letter_code
_entity_poly.pdbx_strand_id
1 'polypeptide(L)'
;MLLETLLSFQDITRHHQIQHVKCVATATIRQAKNKEEIKKLVEETTDFQIRVLSEYEEAYYGFLSVVNSTPITEGITIDIGGGSTELTYYKDRQLIEYYSFPFGTLSLKQTFIAGHILTKEELRRLSFYITEQFQSLPWLGNKKIPIIAIGGNARNLAQIHQLLKNILLLAFISMK
;
A
#
# COMPACT_ATOMS: atom_id res chain seq x y z
N MET A 1 10.66 18.93 1.06
CA MET A 1 10.41 17.54 1.52
C MET A 1 10.53 16.48 0.42
N LEU A 2 9.71 16.45 -0.65
CA LEU A 2 9.84 15.40 -1.69
C LEU A 2 11.22 15.44 -2.38
N LEU A 3 11.58 16.59 -2.98
CA LEU A 3 12.86 16.75 -3.67
C LEU A 3 14.06 16.50 -2.76
N GLU A 4 14.05 17.04 -1.55
CA GLU A 4 15.10 16.81 -0.54
C GLU A 4 15.29 15.31 -0.25
N THR A 5 14.19 14.56 -0.12
CA THR A 5 14.24 13.12 0.11
C THR A 5 14.81 12.38 -1.11
N LEU A 6 14.39 12.76 -2.32
CA LEU A 6 14.90 12.15 -3.55
C LEU A 6 16.38 12.49 -3.79
N LEU A 7 16.81 13.71 -3.51
CA LEU A 7 18.24 14.08 -3.57
C LEU A 7 19.07 13.26 -2.58
N SER A 8 18.56 13.04 -1.37
CA SER A 8 19.21 12.14 -0.41
C SER A 8 19.29 10.69 -0.92
N PHE A 9 18.24 10.16 -1.56
CA PHE A 9 18.30 8.84 -2.19
C PHE A 9 19.25 8.80 -3.38
N GLN A 10 19.35 9.87 -4.16
CA GLN A 10 20.31 9.98 -5.26
C GLN A 10 21.76 9.91 -4.75
N ASP A 11 22.08 10.60 -3.66
CA ASP A 11 23.41 10.53 -3.07
C ASP A 11 23.76 9.10 -2.66
N ILE A 12 22.79 8.38 -2.09
CA ILE A 12 22.93 6.96 -1.72
C ILE A 12 23.11 6.08 -2.96
N THR A 13 22.27 6.24 -4.00
CA THR A 13 22.36 5.40 -5.21
C THR A 13 23.65 5.63 -5.97
N ARG A 14 24.14 6.88 -6.04
CA ARG A 14 25.44 7.24 -6.62
C ARG A 14 26.59 6.65 -5.83
N HIS A 15 26.59 6.80 -4.50
CA HIS A 15 27.62 6.24 -3.63
C HIS A 15 27.76 4.72 -3.80
N HIS A 16 26.62 4.01 -3.91
CA HIS A 16 26.60 2.56 -4.13
C HIS A 16 26.69 2.14 -5.61
N GLN A 17 26.86 3.08 -6.54
CA GLN A 17 26.96 2.83 -7.98
C GLN A 17 25.80 1.98 -8.53
N ILE A 18 24.59 2.21 -8.02
CA ILE A 18 23.39 1.46 -8.45
C ILE A 18 23.03 1.91 -9.87
N GLN A 19 23.21 1.02 -10.84
CA GLN A 19 23.00 1.32 -12.26
C GLN A 19 21.52 1.34 -12.66
N HIS A 20 20.66 0.65 -11.92
CA HIS A 20 19.26 0.48 -12.26
C HIS A 20 18.37 0.88 -11.09
N VAL A 21 17.85 2.10 -11.15
CA VAL A 21 16.87 2.61 -10.19
C VAL A 21 15.55 2.84 -10.91
N LYS A 22 14.47 2.30 -10.34
CA LYS A 22 13.11 2.57 -10.80
C LYS A 22 12.41 3.42 -9.74
N CYS A 23 12.23 4.70 -10.04
CA CYS A 23 11.43 5.57 -9.20
C CYS A 23 9.95 5.42 -9.60
N VAL A 24 9.14 4.90 -8.68
CA VAL A 24 7.71 4.69 -8.90
C VAL A 24 6.90 5.52 -7.93
N ALA A 25 5.72 5.94 -8.37
CA ALA A 25 4.74 6.62 -7.52
C ALA A 25 3.35 6.03 -7.73
N THR A 26 2.52 6.10 -6.70
CA THR A 26 1.20 5.46 -6.69
C THR A 26 0.07 6.47 -6.46
N ALA A 27 -1.01 6.08 -5.76
CA ALA A 27 -2.26 6.83 -5.65
C ALA A 27 -2.11 8.33 -5.40
N THR A 28 -1.23 8.74 -4.47
CA THR A 28 -1.04 10.16 -4.12
C THR A 28 -0.61 11.01 -5.33
N ILE A 29 0.37 10.53 -6.11
CA ILE A 29 0.83 11.25 -7.33
C ILE A 29 -0.12 10.97 -8.49
N ARG A 30 -0.66 9.76 -8.60
CA ARG A 30 -1.64 9.37 -9.64
C ARG A 30 -2.87 10.29 -9.64
N GLN A 31 -3.35 10.67 -8.46
CA GLN A 31 -4.55 11.51 -8.26
C GLN A 31 -4.23 13.01 -8.18
N ALA A 32 -2.96 13.41 -8.07
CA ALA A 32 -2.58 14.82 -7.99
C ALA A 32 -2.90 15.58 -9.28
N LYS A 33 -3.58 16.73 -9.15
CA LYS A 33 -3.93 17.60 -10.30
C LYS A 33 -2.70 18.13 -11.04
N ASN A 34 -1.60 18.34 -10.30
CA ASN A 34 -0.33 18.84 -10.80
C ASN A 34 0.72 17.72 -10.99
N LYS A 35 0.30 16.47 -11.20
CA LYS A 35 1.23 15.33 -11.32
C LYS A 35 2.32 15.51 -12.38
N GLU A 36 2.00 16.14 -13.52
CA GLU A 36 2.99 16.35 -14.60
C GLU A 36 4.03 17.41 -14.21
N GLU A 37 3.63 18.44 -13.47
CA GLU A 37 4.55 19.42 -12.89
C GLU A 37 5.50 18.75 -11.87
N ILE A 38 4.95 17.91 -10.99
CA ILE A 38 5.76 17.15 -10.02
C ILE A 38 6.77 16.25 -10.73
N LYS A 39 6.32 15.48 -11.74
CA LYS A 39 7.20 14.59 -12.51
C LYS A 39 8.33 15.36 -13.18
N LYS A 40 7.99 16.46 -13.86
CA LYS A 40 8.95 17.33 -14.53
C LYS A 40 9.97 17.90 -13.55
N LEU A 41 9.51 18.43 -12.43
CA LEU A 41 10.39 19.01 -11.41
C LEU A 41 11.36 17.97 -10.84
N VAL A 42 10.90 16.74 -10.63
CA VAL A 42 11.76 15.63 -10.15
C VAL A 42 12.79 15.23 -11.20
N GLU A 43 12.40 15.14 -12.47
CA GLU A 43 13.30 14.83 -13.60
C GLU A 43 14.33 15.94 -13.85
N GLU A 44 13.98 17.20 -13.62
CA GLU A 44 14.90 18.34 -13.77
C GLU A 44 15.88 18.49 -12.59
N THR A 45 15.50 18.03 -11.39
CA THR A 45 16.27 18.25 -10.16
C THR A 45 17.07 17.02 -9.72
N THR A 46 16.69 15.83 -10.17
CA THR A 46 17.26 14.55 -9.71
C THR A 46 17.57 13.59 -10.86
N ASP A 47 18.32 12.53 -10.59
CA ASP A 47 18.61 11.43 -11.52
C ASP A 47 17.40 10.50 -11.73
N PHE A 48 16.26 10.81 -11.13
CA PHE A 48 15.09 9.96 -11.13
C PHE A 48 14.02 10.45 -12.10
N GLN A 49 13.48 9.51 -12.85
CA GLN A 49 12.26 9.70 -13.61
C GLN A 49 11.11 8.96 -12.92
N ILE A 50 10.07 9.69 -12.50
CA ILE A 50 8.90 9.09 -11.84
C ILE A 50 8.03 8.38 -12.88
N ARG A 51 7.88 7.07 -12.70
CA ARG A 51 6.81 6.30 -13.34
C ARG A 51 5.62 6.16 -12.38
N VAL A 52 4.48 6.71 -12.78
CA VAL A 52 3.24 6.52 -12.02
C VAL A 52 2.67 5.14 -12.35
N LEU A 53 2.51 4.30 -11.33
CA LEU A 53 1.90 2.99 -11.48
C LEU A 53 0.39 3.11 -11.63
N SER A 54 -0.18 2.30 -12.53
CA SER A 54 -1.61 2.03 -12.53
C SER A 54 -2.03 1.27 -11.28
N GLU A 55 -3.33 1.28 -11.02
CA GLU A 55 -3.96 0.52 -9.93
C GLU A 55 -3.69 -0.98 -10.04
N TYR A 56 -3.72 -1.51 -11.27
CA TYR A 56 -3.38 -2.91 -11.54
C TYR A 56 -1.92 -3.21 -11.18
N GLU A 57 -0.98 -2.36 -11.59
CA GLU A 57 0.44 -2.59 -11.32
C GLU A 57 0.75 -2.56 -9.83
N GLU A 58 0.15 -1.63 -9.08
CA GLU A 58 0.29 -1.55 -7.62
C GLU A 58 -0.22 -2.83 -6.95
N ALA A 59 -1.44 -3.27 -7.29
CA ALA A 59 -2.00 -4.52 -6.78
C ALA A 59 -1.17 -5.75 -7.20
N TYR A 60 -0.71 -5.79 -8.45
CA TYR A 60 0.09 -6.87 -9.00
C TYR A 60 1.45 -6.99 -8.31
N TYR A 61 2.16 -5.88 -8.06
CA TYR A 61 3.43 -5.93 -7.34
C TYR A 61 3.24 -6.31 -5.87
N GLY A 62 2.14 -5.89 -5.24
CA GLY A 62 1.74 -6.36 -3.91
C GLY A 62 1.57 -7.88 -3.87
N PHE A 63 0.78 -8.42 -4.78
CA PHE A 63 0.63 -9.88 -4.98
C PHE A 63 1.98 -10.57 -5.23
N LEU A 64 2.79 -10.05 -6.14
CA LEU A 64 4.07 -10.63 -6.54
C LEU A 64 5.03 -10.69 -5.35
N SER A 65 5.00 -9.69 -4.47
CA SER A 65 5.79 -9.68 -3.25
C SER A 65 5.41 -10.85 -2.34
N VAL A 66 4.12 -11.14 -2.16
CA VAL A 66 3.62 -12.22 -1.29
C VAL A 66 4.01 -13.59 -1.82
N VAL A 67 3.78 -13.87 -3.10
CA VAL A 67 4.12 -15.19 -3.65
C VAL A 67 5.63 -15.42 -3.63
N ASN A 68 6.45 -14.41 -3.89
CA ASN A 68 7.91 -14.57 -3.92
C ASN A 68 8.56 -14.61 -2.53
N SER A 69 7.82 -14.27 -1.47
CA SER A 69 8.37 -14.20 -0.11
C SER A 69 7.72 -15.18 0.87
N THR A 70 6.59 -15.80 0.50
CA THR A 70 5.88 -16.78 1.33
C THR A 70 5.66 -18.11 0.57
N PRO A 71 5.50 -19.23 1.30
CA PRO A 71 5.06 -20.48 0.70
C PRO A 71 3.54 -20.54 0.45
N ILE A 72 2.78 -19.48 0.74
CA ILE A 72 1.31 -19.46 0.61
C ILE A 72 0.96 -19.51 -0.88
N THR A 73 0.12 -20.47 -1.26
CA THR A 73 -0.24 -20.73 -2.67
C THR A 73 -1.59 -20.15 -3.07
N GLU A 74 -2.47 -19.89 -2.09
CA GLU A 74 -3.78 -19.26 -2.28
C GLU A 74 -4.07 -18.30 -1.12
N GLY A 75 -4.61 -17.13 -1.42
CA GLY A 75 -4.95 -16.15 -0.40
C GLY A 75 -5.52 -14.86 -0.96
N ILE A 76 -5.93 -13.98 -0.06
CA ILE A 76 -6.28 -12.60 -0.38
C ILE A 76 -5.18 -11.70 0.17
N THR A 77 -4.63 -10.81 -0.65
CA THR A 77 -3.75 -9.75 -0.15
C THR A 77 -4.54 -8.49 0.12
N ILE A 78 -4.14 -7.73 1.14
CA ILE A 78 -4.62 -6.37 1.39
C ILE A 78 -3.41 -5.45 1.66
N ASP A 79 -3.25 -4.40 0.86
CA ASP A 79 -2.28 -3.34 1.12
C ASP A 79 -3.05 -2.04 1.35
N ILE A 80 -2.85 -1.40 2.51
CA ILE A 80 -3.55 -0.17 2.86
C ILE A 80 -2.52 0.96 2.80
N GLY A 81 -2.57 1.72 1.71
CA GLY A 81 -1.77 2.92 1.49
C GLY A 81 -2.38 4.17 2.13
N GLY A 82 -1.84 5.33 1.76
CA GLY A 82 -2.38 6.63 2.18
C GLY A 82 -3.58 7.08 1.35
N GLY A 83 -3.55 6.84 0.03
CA GLY A 83 -4.57 7.29 -0.92
C GLY A 83 -5.37 6.17 -1.60
N SER A 84 -4.93 4.92 -1.47
CA SER A 84 -5.60 3.74 -2.02
C SER A 84 -5.46 2.53 -1.10
N THR A 85 -6.25 1.49 -1.39
CA THR A 85 -6.19 0.18 -0.75
C THR A 85 -6.31 -0.87 -1.83
N GLU A 86 -5.28 -1.69 -1.99
CA GLU A 86 -5.24 -2.75 -2.99
C GLU A 86 -5.66 -4.08 -2.38
N LEU A 87 -6.58 -4.77 -3.05
CA LEU A 87 -6.92 -6.15 -2.77
C LEU A 87 -6.57 -7.03 -3.96
N THR A 88 -6.05 -8.22 -3.67
CA THR A 88 -5.93 -9.27 -4.69
C THR A 88 -6.45 -10.59 -4.16
N TYR A 89 -7.04 -11.39 -5.03
CA TYR A 89 -7.22 -12.82 -4.80
C TYR A 89 -6.28 -13.57 -5.74
N TYR A 90 -5.48 -14.47 -5.18
CA TYR A 90 -4.61 -15.34 -5.96
C TYR A 90 -4.79 -16.80 -5.57
N LYS A 91 -4.55 -17.68 -6.53
CA LYS A 91 -4.60 -19.14 -6.37
C LYS A 91 -3.53 -19.78 -7.25
N ASP A 92 -2.91 -20.85 -6.77
CA ASP A 92 -1.80 -21.54 -7.45
C ASP A 92 -0.67 -20.57 -7.85
N ARG A 93 -0.44 -19.57 -6.98
CA ARG A 93 0.52 -18.47 -7.18
C ARG A 93 0.26 -17.67 -8.47
N GLN A 94 -0.98 -17.63 -8.95
CA GLN A 94 -1.45 -16.78 -10.05
C GLN A 94 -2.50 -15.79 -9.56
N LEU A 95 -2.40 -14.54 -10.02
CA LEU A 95 -3.39 -13.50 -9.74
C LEU A 95 -4.71 -13.85 -10.46
N ILE A 96 -5.82 -13.91 -9.71
CA ILE A 96 -7.15 -14.22 -10.24
C ILE A 96 -7.99 -12.95 -10.31
N GLU A 97 -8.08 -12.21 -9.20
CA GLU A 97 -8.83 -10.96 -9.12
C GLU A 97 -7.95 -9.88 -8.49
N TYR A 98 -8.20 -8.64 -8.89
CA TYR A 98 -7.66 -7.47 -8.20
C TYR A 98 -8.72 -6.39 -8.08
N TYR A 99 -8.59 -5.55 -7.07
CA TYR A 99 -9.31 -4.31 -6.98
C TYR A 99 -8.49 -3.26 -6.24
N SER A 100 -8.59 -2.01 -6.67
CA SER A 100 -7.96 -0.87 -6.01
C SER A 100 -9.05 0.07 -5.55
N PHE A 101 -9.27 0.14 -4.25
CA PHE A 101 -10.15 1.14 -3.69
C PHE A 101 -9.51 2.53 -3.78
N PRO A 102 -10.26 3.58 -4.14
CA PRO A 102 -9.77 4.95 -4.22
C PRO A 102 -9.68 5.60 -2.84
N PHE A 103 -9.40 4.83 -1.79
CA PHE A 103 -9.21 5.32 -0.43
C PHE A 103 -8.10 4.59 0.31
N GLY A 104 -7.38 5.31 1.16
CA GLY A 104 -6.39 4.78 2.09
C GLY A 104 -6.50 5.51 3.42
N THR A 105 -5.51 5.36 4.30
CA THR A 105 -5.57 5.91 5.66
C THR A 105 -5.70 7.43 5.70
N LEU A 106 -5.04 8.16 4.78
CA LEU A 106 -5.07 9.62 4.75
C LEU A 106 -6.39 10.15 4.20
N SER A 107 -6.89 9.58 3.10
CA SER A 107 -8.16 10.03 2.50
C SER A 107 -9.36 9.65 3.37
N LEU A 108 -9.34 8.48 4.02
CA LEU A 108 -10.36 8.10 5.00
C LEU A 108 -10.34 9.04 6.22
N LYS A 109 -9.15 9.38 6.74
CA LYS A 109 -9.05 10.36 7.83
C LYS A 109 -9.64 11.71 7.43
N GLN A 110 -9.23 12.25 6.28
CA GLN A 110 -9.73 13.54 5.78
C GLN A 110 -11.26 13.56 5.58
N THR A 111 -11.84 12.44 5.19
CA THR A 111 -13.27 12.34 4.89
C THR A 111 -14.11 12.12 6.15
N PHE A 112 -13.65 11.29 7.09
CA PHE A 112 -14.48 10.80 8.19
C PHE A 112 -14.10 11.33 9.58
N ILE A 113 -12.89 11.89 9.76
CA ILE A 113 -12.35 12.25 11.08
C ILE A 113 -11.97 13.73 11.09
N ALA A 114 -12.72 14.54 11.86
CA ALA A 114 -12.49 15.99 11.90
C ALA A 114 -11.31 16.37 12.82
N GLY A 115 -11.07 15.59 13.88
CA GLY A 115 -10.07 15.88 14.91
C GLY A 115 -8.94 14.85 14.99
N HIS A 116 -8.24 14.86 16.12
CA HIS A 116 -7.19 13.88 16.43
C HIS A 116 -7.74 12.62 17.11
N ILE A 117 -8.90 12.72 17.75
CA ILE A 117 -9.54 11.61 18.48
C ILE A 117 -10.78 11.18 17.69
N LEU A 118 -10.83 9.91 17.34
CA LEU A 118 -11.96 9.32 16.65
C LEU A 118 -13.18 9.21 17.58
N THR A 119 -14.29 9.83 17.21
CA THR A 119 -15.56 9.70 17.94
C THR A 119 -16.28 8.41 17.57
N LYS A 120 -17.22 7.96 18.42
CA LYS A 120 -18.04 6.77 18.15
C LYS A 120 -18.88 6.91 16.87
N GLU A 121 -19.40 8.11 16.60
CA GLU A 121 -20.21 8.36 15.40
C GLU A 121 -19.36 8.36 14.13
N GLU A 122 -18.18 8.99 14.15
CA GLU A 122 -17.23 8.90 13.04
C GLU A 122 -16.81 7.47 12.76
N LEU A 123 -16.51 6.69 13.80
CA LEU A 123 -16.17 5.27 13.67
C LEU A 123 -17.33 4.48 13.04
N ARG A 124 -18.57 4.75 13.43
CA ARG A 124 -19.76 4.09 12.87
C ARG A 124 -19.90 4.39 11.38
N ARG A 125 -19.81 5.65 10.98
CA ARG A 125 -19.90 6.09 9.58
C ARG A 125 -18.77 5.50 8.74
N LEU A 126 -17.54 5.55 9.24
CA LEU A 126 -16.37 4.97 8.59
C LEU A 126 -16.53 3.45 8.41
N SER A 127 -16.95 2.73 9.45
CA SER A 127 -17.15 1.28 9.41
C SER A 127 -18.26 0.89 8.44
N PHE A 128 -19.37 1.65 8.41
CA PHE A 128 -20.45 1.45 7.45
C PHE A 128 -19.94 1.64 6.02
N TYR A 129 -19.25 2.75 5.75
CA TYR A 129 -18.67 3.01 4.42
C TYR A 129 -17.72 1.89 3.97
N ILE A 130 -16.75 1.49 4.80
CA ILE A 130 -15.82 0.41 4.47
C ILE A 130 -16.58 -0.90 4.21
N THR A 131 -17.59 -1.21 5.02
CA THR A 131 -18.38 -2.44 4.85
C THR A 131 -19.08 -2.45 3.49
N GLU A 132 -19.75 -1.36 3.11
CA GLU A 132 -20.39 -1.23 1.79
C GLU A 132 -19.39 -1.38 0.64
N GLN A 133 -18.21 -0.76 0.77
CA GLN A 133 -17.15 -0.86 -0.25
C GLN A 133 -16.65 -2.30 -0.41
N PHE A 134 -16.42 -3.04 0.67
CA PHE A 134 -15.99 -4.44 0.59
C PHE A 134 -17.11 -5.37 0.10
N GLN A 135 -18.37 -5.09 0.44
CA GLN A 135 -19.52 -5.85 -0.06
C GLN A 135 -19.73 -5.69 -1.57
N SER A 136 -19.25 -4.59 -2.16
CA SER A 136 -19.28 -4.37 -3.61
C SER A 136 -18.39 -5.33 -4.43
N LEU A 137 -17.58 -6.16 -3.76
CA LEU A 137 -16.68 -7.14 -4.37
C LEU A 137 -17.16 -8.58 -4.08
N PRO A 138 -18.02 -9.17 -4.96
CA PRO A 138 -18.62 -10.49 -4.70
C PRO A 138 -17.58 -11.60 -4.51
N TRP A 139 -16.41 -11.47 -5.13
CA TRP A 139 -15.32 -12.44 -5.06
C TRP A 139 -14.64 -12.50 -3.68
N LEU A 140 -14.90 -11.57 -2.76
CA LEU A 140 -14.41 -11.65 -1.37
C LEU A 140 -15.23 -12.60 -0.49
N GLY A 141 -16.49 -12.83 -0.83
CA GLY A 141 -17.42 -13.59 0.01
C GLY A 141 -17.08 -15.07 0.13
N ASN A 142 -17.37 -15.66 1.29
CA ASN A 142 -17.41 -17.11 1.54
C ASN A 142 -16.11 -17.90 1.30
N LYS A 143 -14.93 -17.25 1.35
CA LYS A 143 -13.64 -17.94 1.24
C LYS A 143 -13.04 -18.22 2.63
N LYS A 144 -12.61 -19.45 2.87
CA LYS A 144 -11.84 -19.86 4.07
C LYS A 144 -10.36 -19.95 3.73
N ILE A 145 -9.79 -18.83 3.28
CA ILE A 145 -8.39 -18.73 2.84
C ILE A 145 -7.64 -17.66 3.66
N PRO A 146 -6.30 -17.71 3.70
CA PRO A 146 -5.50 -16.71 4.40
C PRO A 146 -5.73 -15.29 3.86
N ILE A 147 -5.73 -14.31 4.75
CA ILE A 147 -5.62 -12.89 4.42
C ILE A 147 -4.20 -12.45 4.76
N ILE A 148 -3.50 -11.88 3.78
CA ILE A 148 -2.13 -11.40 3.90
C ILE A 148 -2.15 -9.88 3.84
N ALA A 149 -1.86 -9.24 4.97
CA ALA A 149 -1.77 -7.78 5.04
C ALA A 149 -0.34 -7.31 4.73
N ILE A 150 -0.23 -6.33 3.84
CA ILE A 150 1.02 -5.76 3.34
C ILE A 150 1.19 -4.33 3.88
N GLY A 151 2.43 -3.85 3.89
CA GLY A 151 2.73 -2.46 4.13
C GLY A 151 2.92 -2.07 5.60
N GLY A 152 3.21 -0.79 5.81
CA GLY A 152 3.56 -0.23 7.12
C GLY A 152 2.41 -0.31 8.14
N ASN A 153 1.16 -0.14 7.70
CA ASN A 153 -0.01 -0.25 8.57
C ASN A 153 -0.14 -1.66 9.15
N ALA A 154 -0.02 -2.69 8.32
CA ALA A 154 -0.05 -4.08 8.74
C ALA A 154 1.08 -4.41 9.72
N ARG A 155 2.31 -3.96 9.41
CA ARG A 155 3.48 -4.13 10.29
C ARG A 155 3.27 -3.48 11.66
N ASN A 156 2.77 -2.24 11.69
CA ASN A 156 2.53 -1.52 12.94
C ASN A 156 1.48 -2.24 13.80
N LEU A 157 0.38 -2.70 13.19
CA LEU A 157 -0.63 -3.49 13.90
C LEU A 157 -0.03 -4.78 14.47
N ALA A 158 0.80 -5.47 13.70
CA ALA A 158 1.49 -6.67 14.15
C ALA A 158 2.45 -6.39 15.32
N GLN A 159 3.16 -5.26 15.31
CA GLN A 159 4.04 -4.84 16.42
C GLN A 159 3.25 -4.53 17.68
N ILE A 160 2.13 -3.80 17.57
CA ILE A 160 1.24 -3.54 18.71
C ILE A 160 0.71 -4.85 19.28
N HIS A 161 0.28 -5.78 18.43
CA HIS A 161 -0.20 -7.08 18.86
C HIS A 161 0.86 -7.90 19.62
N GLN A 162 2.11 -7.87 19.15
CA GLN A 162 3.23 -8.54 19.80
C GLN A 162 3.49 -7.98 21.20
N LEU A 163 3.52 -6.65 21.33
CA LEU A 163 3.72 -5.97 22.60
C LEU A 163 2.63 -6.31 23.61
N LEU A 164 1.37 -6.44 23.15
CA LEU A 164 0.26 -6.83 24.01
C LEU A 164 0.29 -8.30 24.45
N LYS A 165 0.93 -9.18 23.66
CA LYS A 165 0.98 -10.63 23.92
C LYS A 165 2.32 -11.17 24.44
N ASN A 166 3.37 -10.35 24.51
CA ASN A 166 4.74 -10.79 24.81
C ASN A 166 5.23 -11.94 23.90
N ILE A 167 4.83 -11.93 22.63
CA ILE A 167 5.28 -12.93 21.63
C ILE A 167 6.25 -12.28 20.67
N LEU A 168 7.43 -12.89 20.48
CA LEU A 168 8.40 -12.53 19.44
C LEU A 168 7.94 -13.09 18.08
N LEU A 169 7.92 -12.30 17.00
CA LEU A 169 7.57 -12.83 15.68
C LEU A 169 8.81 -13.31 14.91
N LEU A 170 8.79 -14.60 14.56
CA LEU A 170 9.77 -15.26 13.68
C LEU A 170 9.40 -15.19 12.18
N ALA A 171 8.34 -14.47 11.78
CA ALA A 171 7.98 -14.36 10.38
C ALA A 171 7.22 -13.07 10.06
N PHE A 172 7.96 -12.00 9.76
CA PHE A 172 7.44 -10.94 8.88
C PHE A 172 8.47 -10.67 7.79
N ILE A 173 8.01 -10.74 6.55
CA ILE A 173 8.78 -10.37 5.38
C ILE A 173 8.99 -8.86 5.43
N SER A 174 10.19 -8.49 5.84
CA SER A 174 10.72 -7.16 5.61
C SER A 174 11.34 -7.16 4.23
N MET A 175 10.69 -6.55 3.26
CA MET A 175 11.41 -6.05 2.09
C MET A 175 12.25 -4.86 2.57
N LYS A 176 13.55 -5.09 2.68
CA LYS A 176 14.57 -4.03 2.55
C LYS A 176 14.83 -3.81 1.07
#